data_AF-A0A815TNH5-F1
#
_entry.id   AF-A0A815TNH5-F1
#
_cell.length_a   1.000
_cell.length_b   1.000
_cell.length_c   1.000
_cell.angle_alpha   90.00
_cell.angle_beta   90.00
_cell.angle_gamma   90.00
#
_symmetry.space_group_name_H-M   'P 1'
#
loop_
_entity.id
_entity.type
_entity.pdbx_description
1 polymer ?
#
loop_
_entity_poly.entity_id
_entity_poly.type
_entity_poly.pdbx_seq_one_letter_code
_entity_poly.pdbx_strand_id
1 'polypeptide(L)'
;MSSTDLMPKWQLRALIAISYLTWTISIIFGLIGHLFYWLIFNSFGRSYDKKGSKLEWTSDNEDEHYAIIIGAGFSGLGMSIKLKELGMDKFVVLERHSHVGGTWYANRYPGCQVDIPSNLYSYSFEMNSQWNYDYSGQPELADYLEKCTDKYGIRSCIQFNTTVTRCDWLDERQLWRVTTVHKDSGDEKYYYGRHLIGAYGLLSNASYPTDIEGIKTFEGEMCHTAEWNDKINFKEKRVAVVGTGSSAIQCIPQLHKNFGVSHLYVFQRTPPWVATLKNRAVTPFEKNIFTAVPLIQKFLRACIYWRLESTVFSFVYRWPIRFVAQNLVRYIFLRQVKDPELRQKLTPTSDFGCKRILLSNDWYSTLQQPNVTLVTNRIRQVKPHSIVTYDGDEYPVDIIVWSTGFKVHSLNVPMFGIQGQSLEKQWSQTVQAYRGATVPNFPNMFLLLGPNTGLGHNSVVVMIEAQL
;
A
#
# COMPACT_ATOMS: atom_id res chain seq x y z
N MET A 1 -14.72 -27.77 -0.96
CA MET A 1 -15.56 -27.47 0.23
C MET A 1 -17.01 -27.68 -0.17
N SER A 2 -17.67 -28.67 0.41
CA SER A 2 -19.11 -28.90 0.19
C SER A 2 -19.93 -28.01 1.13
N SER A 3 -21.22 -27.83 0.84
CA SER A 3 -22.16 -27.11 1.72
C SER A 3 -22.29 -27.75 3.11
N THR A 4 -21.79 -28.97 3.29
CA THR A 4 -21.78 -29.71 4.57
C THR A 4 -20.68 -29.23 5.53
N ASP A 5 -19.68 -28.49 5.05
CA ASP A 5 -18.61 -27.91 5.89
C ASP A 5 -19.01 -26.56 6.52
N LEU A 6 -20.23 -26.08 6.23
CA LEU A 6 -20.73 -24.81 6.75
C LEU A 6 -21.33 -24.98 8.14
N MET A 7 -20.92 -24.08 9.03
CA MET A 7 -21.50 -23.95 10.35
C MET A 7 -23.04 -23.72 10.26
N PRO A 8 -23.86 -24.42 11.07
CA PRO A 8 -25.30 -24.22 11.16
C PRO A 8 -25.70 -22.74 11.26
N LYS A 9 -26.77 -22.34 10.56
CA LYS A 9 -27.23 -20.93 10.49
C LYS A 9 -27.44 -20.29 11.87
N TRP A 10 -27.92 -21.04 12.86
CA TRP A 10 -28.14 -20.53 14.21
C TRP A 10 -26.82 -20.27 14.95
N GLN A 11 -25.81 -21.14 14.78
CA GLN A 11 -24.46 -20.93 15.32
C GLN A 11 -23.80 -19.71 14.67
N LEU A 12 -23.95 -19.57 13.34
CA LEU A 12 -23.47 -18.39 12.63
C LEU A 12 -24.12 -17.10 13.15
N ARG A 13 -25.45 -17.09 13.36
CA ARG A 13 -26.17 -15.94 13.93
C ARG A 13 -25.71 -15.60 15.36
N ALA A 14 -25.57 -16.61 16.22
CA ALA A 14 -25.09 -16.42 17.60
C ALA A 14 -23.66 -15.86 17.62
N LEU A 15 -22.77 -16.39 16.79
CA LEU A 15 -21.39 -15.91 16.67
C LEU A 15 -21.29 -14.52 16.06
N ILE A 16 -22.15 -14.18 15.09
CA ILE A 16 -22.26 -12.82 14.57
C ILE A 16 -22.63 -11.86 15.70
N ALA A 17 -23.64 -12.19 16.52
CA ALA A 17 -24.05 -11.36 17.65
C ALA A 17 -22.93 -11.18 18.68
N ILE A 18 -22.22 -12.26 19.05
CA ILE A 18 -21.05 -12.21 19.95
C ILE A 18 -19.93 -11.35 19.34
N SER A 19 -19.70 -11.45 18.02
CA SER A 19 -18.67 -10.67 17.33
C SER A 19 -19.02 -9.17 17.31
N TYR A 20 -20.29 -8.82 17.09
CA TYR A 20 -20.74 -7.43 17.19
C TYR A 20 -20.61 -6.89 18.60
N LEU A 21 -20.97 -7.67 19.62
CA LEU A 21 -20.82 -7.28 21.02
C LEU A 21 -19.36 -7.05 21.37
N THR A 22 -18.47 -7.98 21.02
CA THR A 22 -17.02 -7.84 21.27
C THR A 22 -16.43 -6.65 20.53
N TRP A 23 -16.77 -6.41 19.26
CA TRP A 23 -16.34 -5.22 18.53
C TRP A 23 -16.82 -3.93 19.21
N THR A 24 -18.09 -3.89 19.62
CA THR A 24 -18.67 -2.71 20.29
C THR A 24 -17.94 -2.45 21.61
N ILE A 25 -17.71 -3.49 22.41
CA ILE A 25 -16.93 -3.41 23.65
C ILE A 25 -15.51 -2.91 23.35
N SER A 26 -14.79 -3.51 22.39
CA SER A 26 -13.44 -3.07 22.04
C SER A 26 -13.37 -1.62 21.58
N ILE A 27 -14.36 -1.15 20.81
CA ILE A 27 -14.45 0.26 20.41
C ILE A 27 -14.69 1.14 21.64
N ILE A 28 -15.63 0.78 22.52
CA ILE A 28 -15.93 1.56 23.73
C ILE A 28 -14.70 1.63 24.65
N PHE A 29 -14.08 0.50 24.97
CA PHE A 29 -12.87 0.45 25.80
C PHE A 29 -11.71 1.19 25.15
N GLY A 30 -11.53 1.05 23.83
CA GLY A 30 -10.55 1.80 23.06
C GLY A 30 -10.79 3.31 23.14
N LEU A 31 -12.03 3.76 22.96
CA LEU A 31 -12.41 5.17 23.08
C LEU A 31 -12.23 5.69 24.50
N ILE A 32 -12.60 4.92 25.54
CA ILE A 32 -12.37 5.28 26.94
C ILE A 32 -10.88 5.37 27.22
N GLY A 33 -10.08 4.40 26.77
CA GLY A 33 -8.63 4.41 26.92
C GLY A 33 -7.99 5.57 26.17
N HIS A 34 -8.48 5.91 24.98
CA HIS A 34 -8.01 7.05 24.21
C HIS A 34 -8.40 8.38 24.85
N LEU A 35 -9.61 8.47 25.40
CA LEU A 35 -10.07 9.62 26.19
C LEU A 35 -9.24 9.76 27.47
N PHE A 36 -8.92 8.67 28.16
CA PHE A 36 -8.10 8.68 29.36
C PHE A 36 -6.64 9.05 29.04
N TYR A 37 -6.10 8.49 27.95
CA TYR A 37 -4.79 8.89 27.42
C TYR A 37 -4.77 10.37 27.06
N TRP A 38 -5.78 10.86 26.35
CA TRP A 38 -5.90 12.27 26.01
C TRP A 38 -6.06 13.15 27.26
N LEU A 39 -6.92 12.79 28.21
CA LEU A 39 -7.12 13.54 29.45
C LEU A 39 -5.88 13.52 30.35
N ILE A 40 -5.06 12.46 30.34
CA ILE A 40 -3.85 12.41 31.16
C ILE A 40 -2.68 13.05 30.42
N PHE A 41 -2.37 12.60 29.20
CA PHE A 41 -1.20 13.06 28.48
C PHE A 41 -1.37 14.40 27.78
N ASN A 42 -2.59 14.91 27.60
CA ASN A 42 -2.78 16.28 27.12
C ASN A 42 -2.97 17.27 28.29
N SER A 43 -3.33 16.78 29.48
CA SER A 43 -3.36 17.62 30.71
C SER A 43 -2.01 17.64 31.44
N PHE A 44 -1.15 16.63 31.27
CA PHE A 44 0.18 16.54 31.86
C PHE A 44 1.33 16.48 30.85
N GLY A 45 1.07 16.12 29.60
CA GLY A 45 2.11 15.99 28.58
C GLY A 45 2.31 17.29 27.84
N ARG A 46 3.53 17.81 27.98
CA ARG A 46 4.19 18.84 27.18
C ARG A 46 3.24 19.55 26.21
N SER A 47 2.80 20.74 26.64
CA SER A 47 2.87 21.89 25.74
C SER A 47 4.28 21.88 25.13
N TYR A 48 4.47 21.19 24.01
CA TYR A 48 5.50 21.62 23.08
C TYR A 48 5.05 23.01 22.75
N ASP A 49 5.78 23.97 23.32
CA ASP A 49 5.60 25.37 23.10
C ASP A 49 5.49 25.58 21.59
N LYS A 50 4.26 25.70 21.06
CA LYS A 50 4.02 26.02 19.65
C LYS A 50 4.52 27.44 19.32
N LYS A 51 5.07 28.13 20.32
CA LYS A 51 5.82 29.38 20.25
C LYS A 51 7.07 29.18 21.12
N GLY A 52 8.26 28.99 20.55
CA GLY A 52 9.44 28.86 21.42
C GLY A 52 10.79 28.93 20.74
N SER A 53 11.20 27.86 20.05
CA SER A 53 12.48 27.83 19.37
C SER A 53 12.36 26.99 18.10
N LYS A 54 12.38 27.67 16.95
CA LYS A 54 12.74 26.97 15.71
C LYS A 54 14.13 26.40 15.92
N LEU A 55 14.31 25.11 15.63
CA LEU A 55 15.63 24.52 15.64
C LEU A 55 16.34 25.00 14.37
N GLU A 56 17.06 26.11 14.48
CA GLU A 56 17.92 26.58 13.39
C GLU A 56 19.11 25.63 13.27
N TRP A 57 19.17 24.92 12.16
CA TRP A 57 20.37 24.19 11.76
C TRP A 57 21.14 25.01 10.75
N THR A 58 22.36 25.39 11.11
CA THR A 58 23.33 26.01 10.22
C THR A 58 24.47 25.03 9.95
N SER A 59 24.91 24.94 8.69
CA SER A 59 26.19 24.31 8.33
C SER A 59 27.05 25.37 7.67
N ASP A 60 28.34 25.36 7.97
CA ASP A 60 29.35 26.22 7.35
C ASP A 60 29.50 25.92 5.84
N ASN A 61 28.96 24.80 5.38
CA ASN A 61 28.89 24.44 3.96
C ASN A 61 27.45 24.56 3.45
N GLU A 62 27.24 25.48 2.50
CA GLU A 62 25.93 25.74 1.90
C GLU A 62 25.33 24.51 1.20
N ASP A 63 26.17 23.63 0.65
CA ASP A 63 25.77 22.43 -0.09
C ASP A 63 25.34 21.23 0.81
N GLU A 64 25.46 21.36 2.13
CA GLU A 64 25.07 20.32 3.07
C GLU A 64 23.63 20.49 3.56
N HIS A 65 22.89 19.38 3.59
CA HIS A 65 21.54 19.32 4.12
C HIS A 65 21.50 18.77 5.55
N TYR A 66 20.55 19.23 6.34
CA TYR A 66 20.20 18.59 7.61
C TYR A 66 19.76 17.15 7.38
N ALA A 67 18.88 16.94 6.39
CA ALA A 67 18.38 15.63 6.01
C ALA A 67 18.24 15.48 4.49
N ILE A 68 18.46 14.26 4.00
CA ILE A 68 18.10 13.83 2.64
C ILE A 68 16.98 12.79 2.79
N ILE A 69 15.82 13.07 2.20
CA ILE A 69 14.65 12.20 2.21
C ILE A 69 14.53 11.53 0.84
N ILE A 70 14.45 10.20 0.79
CA ILE A 70 14.28 9.45 -0.45
C ILE A 70 12.82 9.06 -0.62
N GLY A 71 12.12 9.67 -1.59
CA GLY A 71 10.73 9.42 -1.95
C GLY A 71 9.75 10.47 -1.43
N ALA A 72 8.77 10.83 -2.25
CA ALA A 72 7.73 11.83 -1.99
C ALA A 72 6.32 11.20 -1.89
N GLY A 73 6.21 10.01 -1.29
CA GLY A 73 4.94 9.42 -0.86
C GLY A 73 4.48 9.93 0.51
N PHE A 74 3.47 9.29 1.11
CA PHE A 74 2.98 9.60 2.47
C PHE A 74 4.11 9.71 3.51
N SER A 75 5.11 8.82 3.46
CA SER A 75 6.22 8.85 4.42
C SER A 75 7.10 10.10 4.26
N GLY A 76 7.57 10.36 3.05
CA GLY A 76 8.50 11.46 2.78
C GLY A 76 7.85 12.84 2.89
N LEU A 77 6.61 12.98 2.41
CA LEU A 77 5.84 14.21 2.59
C LEU A 77 5.54 14.48 4.07
N GLY A 78 5.15 13.45 4.83
CA GLY A 78 4.89 13.57 6.25
C GLY A 78 6.13 14.06 7.01
N MET A 79 7.29 13.45 6.74
CA MET A 79 8.57 13.86 7.33
C MET A 79 8.93 15.29 6.96
N SER A 80 8.77 15.66 5.68
CA SER A 80 9.06 17.02 5.21
C SER A 80 8.18 18.06 5.92
N ILE A 81 6.89 17.75 6.13
CA ILE A 81 5.97 18.61 6.88
C ILE A 81 6.44 18.78 8.33
N LYS A 82 6.83 17.68 9.00
CA LYS A 82 7.30 17.74 10.39
C LYS A 82 8.63 18.48 10.55
N LEU A 83 9.57 18.32 9.63
CA LEU A 83 10.81 19.10 9.62
C LEU A 83 10.52 20.60 9.47
N LYS A 84 9.62 21.00 8.55
CA LYS A 84 9.19 22.40 8.42
C LYS A 84 8.49 22.93 9.67
N GLU A 85 7.61 22.15 10.30
CA GLU A 85 6.96 22.54 11.55
C GLU A 85 7.97 22.79 12.68
N LEU A 86 9.11 22.09 12.67
CA LEU A 86 10.23 22.29 13.62
C LEU A 86 11.17 23.44 13.22
N GLY A 87 10.97 24.07 12.07
CA GLY A 87 11.85 25.10 11.51
C GLY A 87 13.16 24.55 10.91
N MET A 88 13.24 23.25 10.69
CA MET A 88 14.37 22.60 10.02
C MET A 88 14.16 22.62 8.51
N ASP A 89 14.41 23.76 7.88
CA ASP A 89 14.07 23.97 6.46
C ASP A 89 15.15 23.51 5.47
N LYS A 90 16.38 23.28 5.93
CA LYS A 90 17.52 22.89 5.07
C LYS A 90 17.57 21.37 4.83
N PHE A 91 16.56 20.82 4.15
CA PHE A 91 16.52 19.43 3.69
C PHE A 91 16.15 19.33 2.21
N VAL A 92 16.42 18.16 1.61
CA VAL A 92 16.04 17.85 0.23
C VAL A 92 15.27 16.54 0.17
N VAL A 93 14.26 16.49 -0.69
CA VAL A 93 13.51 15.28 -1.03
C VAL A 93 13.86 14.86 -2.45
N LEU A 94 14.26 13.60 -2.63
CA LEU A 94 14.63 13.05 -3.93
C LEU A 94 13.52 12.10 -4.40
N GLU A 95 12.84 12.44 -5.49
CA GLU A 95 11.71 11.68 -6.03
C GLU A 95 11.97 11.30 -7.49
N ARG A 96 11.87 10.00 -7.79
CA ARG A 96 12.14 9.44 -9.12
C ARG A 96 11.04 9.77 -10.14
N HIS A 97 9.83 10.05 -9.67
CA HIS A 97 8.68 10.42 -10.49
C HIS A 97 8.63 11.94 -10.72
N SER A 98 7.82 12.39 -11.67
CA SER A 98 7.63 13.82 -11.95
C SER A 98 6.68 14.53 -10.99
N HIS A 99 6.03 13.80 -10.09
CA HIS A 99 5.04 14.31 -9.15
C HIS A 99 5.12 13.57 -7.82
N VAL A 100 4.47 14.14 -6.80
CA VAL A 100 4.34 13.52 -5.48
C VAL A 100 3.28 12.43 -5.47
N GLY A 101 3.26 11.63 -4.41
CA GLY A 101 2.16 10.70 -4.13
C GLY A 101 2.60 9.24 -3.95
N GLY A 102 3.83 8.90 -4.35
CA GLY A 102 4.40 7.57 -4.23
C GLY A 102 3.48 6.51 -4.85
N THR A 103 2.97 5.58 -4.03
CA THR A 103 2.01 4.53 -4.45
C THR A 103 0.85 5.10 -5.25
N TRP A 104 0.28 6.23 -4.81
CA TRP A 104 -0.90 6.85 -5.41
C TRP A 104 -0.57 7.66 -6.65
N TYR A 105 0.70 7.95 -6.94
CA TYR A 105 1.10 8.44 -8.25
C TYR A 105 1.36 7.29 -9.23
N ALA A 106 2.10 6.27 -8.78
CA ALA A 106 2.57 5.20 -9.64
C ALA A 106 1.45 4.23 -10.10
N ASN A 107 0.53 3.87 -9.21
CA ASN A 107 -0.46 2.82 -9.48
C ASN A 107 -1.73 3.42 -10.10
N ARG A 108 -1.77 3.53 -11.43
CA ARG A 108 -2.91 4.14 -12.16
C ARG A 108 -3.81 3.14 -12.87
N TYR A 109 -3.68 1.85 -12.55
CA TYR A 109 -4.52 0.81 -13.13
C TYR A 109 -6.01 1.04 -12.77
N PRO A 110 -6.94 0.64 -13.64
CA PRO A 110 -8.35 0.90 -13.43
C PRO A 110 -8.86 0.20 -12.17
N GLY A 111 -9.61 0.93 -11.35
CA GLY A 111 -10.14 0.42 -10.08
C GLY A 111 -9.18 0.48 -8.90
N CYS A 112 -7.96 1.01 -9.07
CA CYS A 112 -7.03 1.21 -7.96
C CYS A 112 -7.69 2.05 -6.85
N GLN A 113 -7.83 1.46 -5.67
CA GLN A 113 -8.47 2.08 -4.51
C GLN A 113 -7.87 1.58 -3.21
N VAL A 114 -8.05 2.38 -2.15
CA VAL A 114 -7.68 2.01 -0.79
C VAL A 114 -8.61 0.93 -0.23
N ASP A 115 -8.09 0.12 0.69
CA ASP A 115 -8.82 -0.91 1.43
C ASP A 115 -8.98 -0.58 2.93
N ILE A 116 -8.58 0.62 3.33
CA ILE A 116 -8.75 1.23 4.64
C ILE A 116 -9.63 2.47 4.47
N PRO A 117 -10.60 2.75 5.35
CA PRO A 117 -11.47 3.91 5.17
C PRO A 117 -10.70 5.23 5.06
N SER A 118 -11.07 6.10 4.12
CA SER A 118 -10.33 7.32 3.76
C SER A 118 -10.14 8.28 4.94
N ASN A 119 -11.11 8.34 5.87
CA ASN A 119 -11.00 9.13 7.10
C ASN A 119 -9.87 8.67 8.04
N LEU A 120 -9.40 7.42 7.92
CA LEU A 120 -8.22 6.92 8.63
C LEU A 120 -6.97 6.86 7.72
N TYR A 121 -7.17 6.67 6.42
CA TYR A 121 -6.09 6.68 5.42
C TYR A 121 -5.78 8.12 4.94
N SER A 122 -5.51 8.99 5.89
CA SER A 122 -5.08 10.38 5.72
C SER A 122 -4.21 10.78 6.91
N TYR A 123 -3.49 11.89 6.82
CA TYR A 123 -2.80 12.42 7.99
C TYR A 123 -3.82 12.81 9.06
N SER A 124 -3.50 12.54 10.33
CA SER A 124 -4.31 12.96 11.48
C SER A 124 -4.23 14.47 11.72
N PHE A 125 -3.11 15.10 11.33
CA PHE A 125 -2.93 16.54 11.38
C PHE A 125 -3.50 17.28 10.16
N GLU A 126 -3.85 16.56 9.09
CA GLU A 126 -4.46 17.11 7.87
C GLU A 126 -5.58 16.18 7.38
N MET A 127 -6.70 16.12 8.11
CA MET A 127 -7.85 15.34 7.67
C MET A 127 -8.58 16.04 6.53
N ASN A 128 -9.04 15.28 5.54
CA ASN A 128 -9.83 15.80 4.43
C ASN A 128 -11.32 15.59 4.70
N SER A 129 -12.08 16.67 4.89
CA SER A 129 -13.54 16.61 5.09
C SER A 129 -14.33 16.35 3.80
N GLN A 130 -13.65 16.41 2.64
CA GLN A 130 -14.27 16.40 1.31
C GLN A 130 -14.20 15.05 0.59
N TRP A 131 -13.75 13.98 1.26
CA TRP A 131 -13.74 12.62 0.71
C TRP A 131 -15.10 12.29 0.08
N ASN A 132 -15.08 11.77 -1.16
CA ASN A 132 -16.26 11.39 -1.92
C ASN A 132 -16.77 10.00 -1.56
N TYR A 133 -15.88 9.13 -1.07
CA TYR A 133 -16.19 7.75 -0.76
C TYR A 133 -15.57 7.33 0.57
N ASP A 134 -16.22 6.38 1.25
CA ASP A 134 -15.67 5.75 2.45
C ASP A 134 -14.33 5.06 2.15
N TYR A 135 -14.15 4.53 0.93
CA TYR A 135 -12.90 3.99 0.39
C TYR A 135 -12.57 4.66 -0.94
N SER A 136 -11.65 5.64 -0.90
CA SER A 136 -11.29 6.47 -2.03
C SER A 136 -10.45 5.75 -3.09
N GLY A 137 -10.71 6.09 -4.35
CA GLY A 137 -9.89 5.67 -5.48
C GLY A 137 -8.55 6.41 -5.53
N GLN A 138 -7.64 5.91 -6.37
CA GLN A 138 -6.31 6.49 -6.55
C GLN A 138 -6.33 7.99 -6.93
N PRO A 139 -7.18 8.49 -7.86
CA PRO A 139 -7.13 9.89 -8.25
C PRO A 139 -7.38 10.86 -7.07
N GLU A 140 -8.30 10.49 -6.17
CA GLU A 140 -8.66 11.30 -5.02
C GLU A 140 -7.55 11.31 -3.96
N LEU A 141 -6.84 10.19 -3.78
CA LEU A 141 -5.70 10.11 -2.86
C LEU A 141 -4.46 10.82 -3.41
N ALA A 142 -4.25 10.79 -4.73
CA ALA A 142 -3.20 11.56 -5.38
C ALA A 142 -3.44 13.07 -5.21
N ASP A 143 -4.66 13.55 -5.48
CA ASP A 143 -5.08 14.94 -5.29
C ASP A 143 -4.93 15.40 -3.82
N TYR A 144 -5.30 14.55 -2.86
CA TYR A 144 -5.08 14.84 -1.44
C TYR A 144 -3.60 15.07 -1.10
N LEU A 145 -2.68 14.26 -1.63
CA LEU A 145 -1.24 14.41 -1.38
C LEU A 145 -0.63 15.62 -2.10
N GLU A 146 -1.11 15.95 -3.31
CA GLU A 146 -0.75 17.18 -4.01
C GLU A 146 -1.17 18.41 -3.18
N LYS A 147 -2.41 18.44 -2.69
CA LYS A 147 -2.91 19.52 -1.82
C LYS A 147 -2.13 19.65 -0.52
N CYS A 148 -1.73 18.55 0.11
CA CYS A 148 -0.84 18.58 1.27
C CYS A 148 0.52 19.19 0.91
N THR A 149 1.08 18.79 -0.22
CA THR A 149 2.38 19.28 -0.68
C THR A 149 2.37 20.80 -0.88
N ASP A 150 1.31 21.32 -1.51
CA ASP A 150 1.18 22.76 -1.75
C ASP A 150 0.86 23.54 -0.47
N LYS A 151 -0.07 23.05 0.37
CA LYS A 151 -0.46 23.71 1.63
C LYS A 151 0.71 23.96 2.57
N TYR A 152 1.63 23.00 2.65
CA TYR A 152 2.81 23.08 3.53
C TYR A 152 4.07 23.59 2.79
N GLY A 153 3.93 23.98 1.51
CA GLY A 153 5.03 24.52 0.69
C GLY A 153 6.20 23.53 0.52
N ILE A 154 5.92 22.23 0.49
CA ILE A 154 6.96 21.19 0.42
C ILE A 154 7.54 21.07 -1.00
N ARG A 155 6.78 21.45 -2.02
CA ARG A 155 7.15 21.28 -3.43
C ARG A 155 8.54 21.82 -3.77
N SER A 156 8.92 22.98 -3.21
CA SER A 156 10.23 23.60 -3.44
C SER A 156 11.41 22.81 -2.87
N CYS A 157 11.16 21.89 -1.93
CA CYS A 157 12.17 21.03 -1.32
C CYS A 157 12.39 19.73 -2.13
N ILE A 158 11.61 19.48 -3.19
CA ILE A 158 11.60 18.22 -3.93
C ILE A 158 12.36 18.36 -5.24
N GLN A 159 13.29 17.44 -5.48
CA GLN A 159 13.93 17.20 -6.76
C GLN A 159 13.20 16.03 -7.43
N PHE A 160 12.32 16.36 -8.37
CA PHE A 160 11.58 15.38 -9.17
C PHE A 160 12.46 14.75 -10.25
N ASN A 161 11.98 13.67 -10.86
CA ASN A 161 12.69 12.91 -11.90
C ASN A 161 14.12 12.53 -11.50
N THR A 162 14.39 12.42 -10.20
CA THR A 162 15.74 12.24 -9.65
C THR A 162 15.79 10.89 -8.95
N THR A 163 16.42 9.92 -9.60
CA THR A 163 16.53 8.56 -9.07
C THR A 163 17.79 8.44 -8.23
N VAL A 164 17.66 8.04 -6.97
CA VAL A 164 18.81 7.70 -6.13
C VAL A 164 19.40 6.37 -6.59
N THR A 165 20.70 6.36 -6.86
CA THR A 165 21.42 5.18 -7.37
C THR A 165 22.39 4.60 -6.35
N ARG A 166 22.83 5.38 -5.35
CA ARG A 166 23.77 4.94 -4.31
C ARG A 166 23.75 5.84 -3.08
N CYS A 167 23.91 5.28 -1.89
CA CYS A 167 24.15 6.04 -0.65
C CYS A 167 25.43 5.54 0.03
N ASP A 168 26.34 6.45 0.37
CA ASP A 168 27.59 6.17 1.08
C ASP A 168 27.65 7.00 2.37
N TRP A 169 27.92 6.34 3.50
CA TRP A 169 28.34 7.03 4.71
C TRP A 169 29.81 7.44 4.59
N LEU A 170 30.11 8.70 4.89
CA LEU A 170 31.46 9.25 4.88
C LEU A 170 31.98 9.33 6.32
N ASP A 171 32.77 8.34 6.74
CA ASP A 171 33.26 8.22 8.13
C ASP A 171 34.00 9.48 8.62
N GLU A 172 34.83 10.10 7.79
CA GLU A 172 35.60 11.29 8.19
C GLU A 172 34.74 12.53 8.39
N ARG A 173 33.66 12.66 7.62
CA ARG A 173 32.76 13.83 7.64
C ARG A 173 31.53 13.62 8.54
N GLN A 174 31.23 12.37 8.89
CA GLN A 174 30.01 11.97 9.59
C GLN A 174 28.73 12.43 8.86
N LEU A 175 28.71 12.25 7.53
CA LEU A 175 27.62 12.62 6.63
C LEU A 175 27.31 11.49 5.64
N TRP A 176 26.10 11.49 5.12
CA TRP A 176 25.70 10.70 3.95
C TRP A 176 26.00 11.46 2.66
N ARG A 177 26.61 10.78 1.69
CA ARG A 177 26.66 11.17 0.28
C ARG A 177 25.64 10.34 -0.50
N VAL A 178 24.72 10.99 -1.17
CA VAL A 178 23.68 10.34 -1.99
C VAL A 178 23.93 10.67 -3.45
N THR A 179 24.14 9.63 -4.25
CA THR A 179 24.32 9.73 -5.71
C THR A 179 22.96 9.59 -6.38
N THR A 180 22.70 10.46 -7.34
CA THR A 180 21.44 10.53 -8.06
C THR A 180 21.68 10.64 -9.56
N VAL A 181 20.73 10.16 -10.34
CA VAL A 181 20.69 10.34 -11.79
C VAL A 181 19.36 11.00 -12.16
N HIS A 182 19.42 12.10 -12.90
CA HIS A 182 18.22 12.74 -13.45
C HIS A 182 17.68 11.93 -14.63
N LYS A 183 16.38 11.65 -14.64
CA LYS A 183 15.74 10.72 -15.58
C LYS A 183 15.88 11.13 -17.05
N ASP A 184 15.75 12.43 -17.33
CA ASP A 184 15.68 12.91 -18.71
C ASP A 184 17.05 13.28 -19.29
N SER A 185 17.96 13.81 -18.45
CA SER A 185 19.30 14.23 -18.91
C SER A 185 20.36 13.15 -18.70
N GLY A 186 20.15 12.21 -17.78
CA GLY A 186 21.15 11.24 -17.37
C GLY A 186 22.24 11.83 -16.46
N ASP A 187 22.14 13.10 -16.07
CA ASP A 187 23.16 13.76 -15.25
C ASP A 187 23.26 13.12 -13.87
N GLU A 188 24.48 12.79 -13.49
CA GLU A 188 24.79 12.34 -12.13
C GLU A 188 25.04 13.55 -11.21
N LYS A 189 24.44 13.53 -10.02
CA LYS A 189 24.64 14.55 -8.97
C LYS A 189 24.82 13.91 -7.60
N TYR A 190 25.60 14.58 -6.76
CA TYR A 190 25.80 14.23 -5.35
C TYR A 190 25.06 15.20 -4.44
N TYR A 191 24.38 14.65 -3.43
CA TYR A 191 23.81 15.40 -2.31
C TYR A 191 24.50 14.97 -1.02
N TYR A 192 24.77 15.90 -0.11
CA TYR A 192 25.40 15.64 1.17
C TYR A 192 24.44 15.99 2.30
N GLY A 193 24.28 15.09 3.28
CA GLY A 193 23.38 15.36 4.40
C GLY A 193 23.72 14.63 5.68
N ARG A 194 23.40 15.23 6.84
CA ARG A 194 23.69 14.63 8.16
C ARG A 194 22.84 13.38 8.41
N HIS A 195 21.56 13.43 8.02
CA HIS A 195 20.61 12.35 8.20
C HIS A 195 20.10 11.85 6.86
N LEU A 196 19.97 10.53 6.74
CA LEU A 196 19.38 9.88 5.57
C LEU A 196 18.04 9.26 5.96
N ILE A 197 16.97 9.65 5.29
CA ILE A 197 15.62 9.18 5.60
C ILE A 197 15.10 8.37 4.42
N GLY A 198 15.07 7.05 4.59
CA GLY A 198 14.50 6.11 3.63
C GLY A 198 12.98 6.12 3.69
N ALA A 199 12.34 6.84 2.76
CA ALA A 199 10.90 6.95 2.61
C ALA A 199 10.39 6.36 1.27
N TYR A 200 11.16 5.44 0.68
CA TYR A 200 10.95 4.92 -0.68
C TYR A 200 9.83 3.87 -0.79
N GLY A 201 9.29 3.39 0.32
CA GLY A 201 8.18 2.43 0.38
C GLY A 201 8.54 1.01 -0.09
N LEU A 202 7.98 -0.01 0.57
CA LEU A 202 8.28 -1.42 0.31
C LEU A 202 7.60 -1.99 -0.95
N LEU A 203 6.56 -1.31 -1.47
CA LEU A 203 5.74 -1.76 -2.59
C LEU A 203 5.83 -0.77 -3.77
N SER A 204 7.07 -0.45 -4.16
CA SER A 204 7.36 0.59 -5.16
C SER A 204 7.89 0.04 -6.48
N ASN A 205 8.51 -1.14 -6.49
CA ASN A 205 9.15 -1.72 -7.68
C ASN A 205 8.40 -2.94 -8.18
N ALA A 206 7.91 -2.88 -9.43
CA ALA A 206 7.19 -3.96 -10.07
C ALA A 206 8.00 -5.27 -10.08
N SER A 207 7.33 -6.39 -9.83
CA SER A 207 7.94 -7.72 -9.89
C SER A 207 7.48 -8.44 -11.14
N TYR A 208 8.30 -8.43 -12.18
CA TYR A 208 8.09 -9.26 -13.36
C TYR A 208 8.60 -10.69 -13.12
N PRO A 209 7.90 -11.73 -13.62
CA PRO A 209 8.44 -13.08 -13.63
C PRO A 209 9.67 -13.14 -14.56
N THR A 210 10.74 -13.77 -14.08
CA THR A 210 12.02 -13.88 -14.80
C THR A 210 12.27 -15.28 -15.35
N ASP A 211 11.45 -16.25 -14.94
CA ASP A 211 11.60 -17.68 -15.16
C ASP A 211 10.65 -18.25 -16.22
N ILE A 212 9.82 -17.42 -16.84
CA ILE A 212 8.91 -17.84 -17.92
C ILE A 212 9.61 -17.67 -19.27
N GLU A 213 9.77 -18.78 -19.98
CA GLU A 213 10.35 -18.82 -21.32
C GLU A 213 9.52 -17.99 -22.31
N GLY A 214 10.19 -17.31 -23.25
CA GLY A 214 9.53 -16.61 -24.36
C GLY A 214 8.80 -15.31 -24.00
N ILE A 215 8.86 -14.82 -22.76
CA ILE A 215 8.28 -13.49 -22.40
C ILE A 215 8.79 -12.38 -23.32
N LYS A 216 10.10 -12.38 -23.63
CA LYS A 216 10.74 -11.33 -24.45
C LYS A 216 10.34 -11.39 -25.93
N THR A 217 9.74 -12.50 -26.38
CA THR A 217 9.32 -12.72 -27.76
C THR A 217 7.82 -12.54 -27.96
N PHE A 218 7.09 -12.09 -26.94
CA PHE A 218 5.68 -11.74 -27.08
C PHE A 218 5.55 -10.51 -28.00
N GLU A 219 4.73 -10.63 -29.05
CA GLU A 219 4.54 -9.59 -30.06
C GLU A 219 3.34 -8.67 -29.75
N GLY A 220 2.55 -9.01 -28.72
CA GLY A 220 1.47 -8.17 -28.21
C GLY A 220 1.94 -7.14 -27.18
N GLU A 221 0.99 -6.38 -26.64
CA GLU A 221 1.26 -5.35 -25.64
C GLU A 221 1.42 -5.95 -24.24
N MET A 222 2.33 -5.39 -23.44
CA MET A 222 2.51 -5.79 -22.04
C MET A 222 2.55 -4.58 -21.13
N CYS A 223 1.91 -4.69 -19.96
CA CYS A 223 2.10 -3.73 -18.88
C CYS A 223 2.02 -4.42 -17.52
N HIS A 224 2.57 -3.79 -16.49
CA HIS A 224 2.35 -4.20 -15.11
C HIS A 224 1.39 -3.21 -14.44
N THR A 225 0.58 -3.67 -13.50
CA THR A 225 -0.36 -2.80 -12.78
C THR A 225 0.32 -1.62 -12.08
N ALA A 226 1.58 -1.75 -11.67
CA ALA A 226 2.35 -0.69 -11.01
C ALA A 226 3.00 0.31 -11.98
N GLU A 227 2.98 -0.01 -13.28
CA GLU A 227 3.56 0.74 -14.39
C GLU A 227 2.52 0.84 -15.51
N TRP A 228 1.30 1.21 -15.12
CA TRP A 228 0.13 1.18 -16.01
C TRP A 228 0.33 2.07 -17.23
N ASN A 229 0.07 1.51 -18.41
CA ASN A 229 0.19 2.21 -19.69
C ASN A 229 -1.20 2.53 -20.25
N ASP A 230 -1.62 3.80 -20.10
CA ASP A 230 -2.92 4.30 -20.58
C ASP A 230 -3.06 4.28 -22.11
N LYS A 231 -1.97 4.04 -22.86
CA LYS A 231 -1.98 4.00 -24.33
C LYS A 231 -2.43 2.65 -24.89
N ILE A 232 -2.47 1.59 -24.07
CA ILE A 232 -2.87 0.25 -24.52
C ILE A 232 -4.37 0.24 -24.79
N ASN A 233 -4.77 -0.12 -26.01
CA ASN A 233 -6.17 -0.29 -26.37
C ASN A 233 -6.64 -1.72 -26.09
N PHE A 234 -7.48 -1.86 -25.06
CA PHE A 234 -8.05 -3.14 -24.62
C PHE A 234 -9.31 -3.56 -25.39
N LYS A 235 -9.91 -2.66 -26.18
CA LYS A 235 -11.17 -2.93 -26.88
C LYS A 235 -11.01 -4.07 -27.89
N GLU A 236 -11.93 -5.02 -27.82
CA GLU A 236 -11.98 -6.23 -28.66
C GLU A 236 -10.73 -7.13 -28.54
N LYS A 237 -9.87 -6.90 -27.54
CA LYS A 237 -8.66 -7.70 -27.31
C LYS A 237 -8.88 -8.84 -26.33
N ARG A 238 -8.14 -9.93 -26.55
CA ARG A 238 -7.97 -11.04 -25.63
C ARG A 238 -6.86 -10.69 -24.65
N VAL A 239 -7.19 -10.59 -23.37
CA VAL A 239 -6.28 -10.07 -22.35
C VAL A 239 -5.98 -11.18 -21.34
N ALA A 240 -4.70 -11.46 -21.12
CA ALA A 240 -4.25 -12.23 -19.97
C ALA A 240 -3.96 -11.31 -18.79
N VAL A 241 -4.51 -11.62 -17.61
CA VAL A 241 -4.09 -11.01 -16.35
C VAL A 241 -3.41 -12.08 -15.50
N VAL A 242 -2.13 -11.88 -15.21
CA VAL A 242 -1.32 -12.85 -14.47
C VAL A 242 -1.17 -12.42 -13.01
N GLY A 243 -1.68 -13.25 -12.10
CA GLY A 243 -1.74 -12.97 -10.67
C GLY A 243 -3.13 -12.55 -10.21
N THR A 244 -3.46 -12.89 -8.97
CA THR A 244 -4.77 -12.64 -8.34
C THR A 244 -4.64 -11.90 -7.01
N GLY A 245 -3.63 -11.03 -6.90
CA GLY A 245 -3.41 -10.17 -5.73
C GLY A 245 -4.38 -8.99 -5.67
N SER A 246 -4.10 -8.04 -4.77
CA SER A 246 -4.94 -6.84 -4.57
C SER A 246 -5.16 -6.04 -5.86
N SER A 247 -4.11 -5.86 -6.67
CA SER A 247 -4.24 -5.12 -7.93
C SER A 247 -5.16 -5.84 -8.93
N ALA A 248 -5.08 -7.16 -9.03
CA ALA A 248 -5.89 -7.95 -9.95
C ALA A 248 -7.37 -7.92 -9.60
N ILE A 249 -7.73 -8.08 -8.32
CA ILE A 249 -9.14 -8.13 -7.89
C ILE A 249 -9.87 -6.78 -8.06
N GLN A 250 -9.11 -5.71 -8.22
CA GLN A 250 -9.59 -4.37 -8.53
C GLN A 250 -9.60 -4.12 -10.04
N CYS A 251 -8.52 -4.50 -10.75
CA CYS A 251 -8.33 -4.25 -12.19
C CYS A 251 -9.23 -5.11 -13.08
N ILE A 252 -9.30 -6.43 -12.84
CA ILE A 252 -10.03 -7.37 -13.68
C ILE A 252 -11.52 -7.00 -13.84
N PRO A 253 -12.27 -6.69 -12.77
CA PRO A 253 -13.65 -6.24 -12.91
C PRO A 253 -13.81 -4.99 -13.76
N GLN A 254 -12.87 -4.05 -13.69
CA GLN A 254 -12.93 -2.82 -14.48
C GLN A 254 -12.60 -3.09 -15.95
N LEU A 255 -11.58 -3.89 -16.23
CA LEU A 255 -11.27 -4.33 -17.59
C LEU A 255 -12.47 -5.03 -18.25
N HIS A 256 -13.15 -5.90 -17.51
CA HIS A 256 -14.36 -6.57 -18.00
C HIS A 256 -15.49 -5.59 -18.32
N LYS A 257 -15.82 -4.71 -17.37
CA LYS A 257 -17.00 -3.84 -17.46
C LYS A 257 -16.82 -2.66 -18.41
N ASN A 258 -15.63 -2.05 -18.44
CA ASN A 258 -15.45 -0.70 -18.98
C ASN A 258 -14.50 -0.61 -20.18
N PHE A 259 -13.75 -1.67 -20.50
CA PHE A 259 -12.71 -1.62 -21.54
C PHE A 259 -13.06 -2.40 -22.80
N GLY A 260 -14.23 -3.06 -22.86
CA GLY A 260 -14.71 -3.74 -24.06
C GLY A 260 -13.84 -4.91 -24.52
N VAL A 261 -13.16 -5.58 -23.59
CA VAL A 261 -12.31 -6.75 -23.85
C VAL A 261 -13.13 -7.89 -24.47
N SER A 262 -12.59 -8.56 -25.49
CA SER A 262 -13.28 -9.69 -26.12
C SER A 262 -13.23 -10.93 -25.24
N HIS A 263 -12.10 -11.18 -24.58
CA HIS A 263 -11.94 -12.29 -23.63
C HIS A 263 -10.93 -11.94 -22.53
N LEU A 264 -11.16 -12.40 -21.30
CA LEU A 264 -10.21 -12.31 -20.19
C LEU A 264 -9.74 -13.68 -19.75
N TYR A 265 -8.44 -13.92 -19.81
CA TYR A 265 -7.78 -15.07 -19.19
C TYR A 265 -7.16 -14.65 -17.86
N VAL A 266 -7.63 -15.21 -16.75
CA VAL A 266 -7.14 -14.90 -15.40
C VAL A 266 -6.25 -16.03 -14.92
N PHE A 267 -4.93 -15.81 -14.89
CA PHE A 267 -3.96 -16.82 -14.45
C PHE A 267 -3.75 -16.74 -12.95
N GLN A 268 -4.29 -17.73 -12.24
CA GLN A 268 -4.27 -17.81 -10.79
C GLN A 268 -3.31 -18.90 -10.30
N ARG A 269 -2.29 -18.50 -9.54
CA ARG A 269 -1.43 -19.45 -8.82
C ARG A 269 -2.00 -19.87 -7.47
N THR A 270 -2.48 -18.92 -6.68
CA THR A 270 -3.04 -19.18 -5.34
C THR A 270 -4.29 -18.33 -5.13
N PRO A 271 -5.44 -18.93 -4.83
CA PRO A 271 -6.67 -18.17 -4.58
C PRO A 271 -6.56 -17.32 -3.31
N PRO A 272 -6.85 -16.00 -3.37
CA PRO A 272 -6.84 -15.13 -2.20
C PRO A 272 -8.13 -15.27 -1.38
N TRP A 273 -8.06 -14.89 -0.10
CA TRP A 273 -9.26 -14.60 0.68
C TRP A 273 -9.84 -13.26 0.25
N VAL A 274 -11.08 -13.27 -0.26
CA VAL A 274 -11.80 -12.05 -0.69
C VAL A 274 -13.05 -11.85 0.15
N ALA A 275 -13.15 -10.70 0.81
CA ALA A 275 -14.32 -10.24 1.54
C ALA A 275 -15.03 -9.09 0.81
N THR A 276 -16.27 -8.80 1.22
CA THR A 276 -17.09 -7.73 0.63
C THR A 276 -16.57 -6.35 1.03
N LEU A 277 -16.51 -5.44 0.06
CA LEU A 277 -16.19 -4.04 0.29
C LEU A 277 -17.47 -3.21 0.36
N LYS A 278 -17.83 -2.67 1.53
CA LYS A 278 -18.95 -1.73 1.61
C LYS A 278 -18.46 -0.31 1.32
N ASN A 279 -18.21 0.00 0.05
CA ASN A 279 -17.86 1.35 -0.37
C ASN A 279 -19.13 2.17 -0.66
N ARG A 280 -19.28 3.29 0.02
CA ARG A 280 -20.46 4.17 -0.07
C ARG A 280 -19.98 5.59 -0.37
N ALA A 281 -20.77 6.31 -1.18
CA ALA A 281 -20.55 7.73 -1.38
C ALA A 281 -20.84 8.52 -0.08
N VAL A 282 -19.93 9.41 0.28
CA VAL A 282 -20.11 10.35 1.39
C VAL A 282 -21.02 11.47 0.91
N THR A 283 -22.09 11.70 1.65
CA THR A 283 -23.12 12.68 1.28
C THR A 283 -22.62 14.12 1.48
N PRO A 284 -23.16 15.10 0.72
CA PRO A 284 -22.83 16.51 0.93
C PRO A 284 -23.09 16.99 2.37
N PHE A 285 -24.12 16.46 3.01
CA PHE A 285 -24.45 16.76 4.41
C PHE A 285 -23.34 16.32 5.37
N GLU A 286 -22.83 15.10 5.22
CA GLU A 286 -21.70 14.60 6.02
C GLU A 286 -20.44 15.46 5.81
N LYS A 287 -20.13 15.82 4.56
CA LYS A 287 -18.98 16.70 4.24
C LYS A 287 -19.11 18.08 4.90
N ASN A 288 -20.31 18.65 4.89
CA ASN A 288 -20.60 19.93 5.53
C ASN A 288 -20.45 19.84 7.06
N ILE A 289 -20.92 18.75 7.67
CA ILE A 289 -20.72 18.50 9.11
C ILE A 289 -19.25 18.39 9.45
N PHE A 290 -18.47 17.59 8.71
CA PHE A 290 -17.04 17.43 8.98
C PHE A 290 -16.26 18.75 8.82
N THR A 291 -16.68 19.59 7.87
CA THR A 291 -16.10 20.92 7.67
C THR A 291 -16.47 21.89 8.79
N ALA A 292 -17.74 21.91 9.21
CA ALA A 292 -18.22 22.80 10.26
C ALA A 292 -17.76 22.38 11.67
N VAL A 293 -17.66 21.07 11.92
CA VAL A 293 -17.33 20.50 13.22
C VAL A 293 -16.24 19.42 13.07
N PRO A 294 -14.96 19.80 12.95
CA PRO A 294 -13.86 18.84 12.77
C PRO A 294 -13.75 17.78 13.87
N LEU A 295 -14.26 18.05 15.08
CA LEU A 295 -14.29 17.08 16.18
C LEU A 295 -15.13 15.84 15.85
N ILE A 296 -16.21 15.98 15.07
CA ILE A 296 -17.01 14.84 14.63
C ILE A 296 -16.20 13.94 13.70
N GLN A 297 -15.42 14.53 12.79
CA GLN A 297 -14.52 13.77 11.92
C GLN A 297 -13.41 13.07 12.71
N LYS A 298 -12.83 13.74 13.73
CA LYS A 298 -11.85 13.11 14.64
C LYS A 298 -12.46 11.92 15.40
N PHE A 299 -13.69 12.08 15.89
CA PHE A 299 -14.40 10.99 16.57
C PHE A 299 -14.64 9.80 15.63
N LEU A 300 -15.11 10.06 14.40
CA LEU A 300 -15.26 9.02 13.38
C LEU A 300 -13.92 8.32 13.10
N ARG A 301 -12.83 9.06 12.91
CA ARG A 301 -11.49 8.52 12.71
C ARG A 301 -11.06 7.61 13.89
N ALA A 302 -11.31 8.02 15.13
CA ALA A 302 -11.01 7.22 16.32
C ALA A 302 -11.84 5.93 16.36
N CYS A 303 -13.13 6.00 16.04
CA CYS A 303 -14.00 4.82 15.91
C CYS A 303 -13.49 3.85 14.83
N ILE A 304 -13.07 4.36 13.66
CA ILE A 304 -12.50 3.54 12.60
C ILE A 304 -11.20 2.88 13.07
N TYR A 305 -10.31 3.64 13.70
CA TYR A 305 -9.05 3.13 14.25
C TYR A 305 -9.30 1.97 15.21
N TRP A 306 -10.11 2.14 16.25
CA TRP A 306 -10.35 1.09 17.25
C TRP A 306 -11.10 -0.10 16.68
N ARG A 307 -12.00 0.11 15.72
CA ARG A 307 -12.64 -0.99 15.00
C ARG A 307 -11.61 -1.85 14.28
N LEU A 308 -10.69 -1.24 13.55
CA LEU A 308 -9.63 -1.97 12.82
C LEU A 308 -8.61 -2.58 13.78
N GLU A 309 -8.21 -1.85 14.80
CA GLU A 309 -7.25 -2.32 15.81
C GLU A 309 -7.79 -3.53 16.57
N SER A 310 -9.09 -3.60 16.87
CA SER A 310 -9.69 -4.77 17.50
C SER A 310 -9.54 -6.07 16.68
N THR A 311 -9.27 -5.98 15.38
CA THR A 311 -9.02 -7.17 14.55
C THR A 311 -7.65 -7.81 14.83
N VAL A 312 -6.76 -7.16 15.59
CA VAL A 312 -5.52 -7.77 16.11
C VAL A 312 -5.80 -9.05 16.91
N PHE A 313 -6.91 -9.10 17.65
CA PHE A 313 -7.36 -10.29 18.37
C PHE A 313 -7.67 -11.47 17.44
N SER A 314 -8.14 -11.18 16.22
CA SER A 314 -8.37 -12.20 15.19
C SER A 314 -7.05 -12.65 14.54
N PHE A 315 -6.22 -11.71 14.09
CA PHE A 315 -5.10 -12.03 13.20
C PHE A 315 -3.81 -12.39 13.93
N VAL A 316 -3.50 -11.72 15.05
CA VAL A 316 -2.28 -11.94 15.82
C VAL A 316 -2.54 -12.95 16.93
N TYR A 317 -3.53 -12.68 17.79
CA TYR A 317 -3.79 -13.54 18.95
C TYR A 317 -4.62 -14.79 18.60
N ARG A 318 -5.14 -14.90 17.37
CA ARG A 318 -5.88 -16.06 16.85
C ARG A 318 -7.06 -16.47 17.74
N TRP A 319 -7.72 -15.51 18.38
CA TRP A 319 -8.89 -15.77 19.22
C TRP A 319 -10.04 -16.38 18.39
N PRO A 320 -11.02 -17.03 19.05
CA PRO A 320 -12.12 -17.72 18.36
C PRO A 320 -12.89 -16.85 17.35
N ILE A 321 -12.87 -15.53 17.50
CA ILE A 321 -13.46 -14.56 16.56
C ILE A 321 -12.94 -14.71 15.11
N ARG A 322 -11.70 -15.21 14.93
CA ARG A 322 -11.13 -15.52 13.62
C ARG A 322 -11.98 -16.55 12.86
N PHE A 323 -12.46 -17.58 13.54
CA PHE A 323 -13.33 -18.58 12.93
C PHE A 323 -14.66 -17.99 12.47
N VAL A 324 -15.18 -16.99 13.20
CA VAL A 324 -16.42 -16.30 12.80
C VAL A 324 -16.20 -15.52 11.51
N ALA A 325 -15.14 -14.70 11.46
CA ALA A 325 -14.80 -13.92 10.28
C ALA A 325 -14.55 -14.83 9.06
N GLN A 326 -13.79 -15.91 9.25
CA GLN A 326 -13.51 -16.90 8.21
C GLN A 326 -14.80 -17.55 7.69
N ASN A 327 -15.69 -18.01 8.58
CA ASN A 327 -16.94 -18.66 8.16
C ASN A 327 -17.91 -17.69 7.50
N LEU A 328 -17.94 -16.42 7.91
CA LEU A 328 -18.74 -15.39 7.23
C LEU A 328 -18.24 -15.15 5.80
N VAL A 329 -16.93 -15.00 5.61
CA VAL A 329 -16.32 -14.85 4.28
C VAL A 329 -16.58 -16.08 3.41
N ARG A 330 -16.44 -17.29 3.97
CA ARG A 330 -16.79 -18.55 3.27
C ARG A 330 -18.25 -18.61 2.87
N TYR A 331 -19.15 -18.22 3.77
CA TYR A 331 -20.59 -18.21 3.50
C TYR A 331 -20.93 -17.25 2.35
N ILE A 332 -20.36 -16.05 2.35
CA ILE A 332 -20.54 -15.08 1.27
C ILE A 332 -19.99 -15.65 -0.05
N PHE A 333 -18.78 -16.21 -0.03
CA PHE A 333 -18.16 -16.85 -1.19
C PHE A 333 -19.06 -17.93 -1.81
N LEU A 334 -19.57 -18.86 -1.00
CA LEU A 334 -20.43 -19.96 -1.47
C LEU A 334 -21.78 -19.46 -2.02
N ARG A 335 -22.27 -18.31 -1.56
CA ARG A 335 -23.47 -17.67 -2.13
C ARG A 335 -23.20 -16.94 -3.44
N GLN A 336 -22.01 -16.38 -3.61
CA GLN A 336 -21.66 -15.60 -4.81
C GLN A 336 -21.21 -16.49 -5.97
N VAL A 337 -20.43 -17.53 -5.71
CA VAL A 337 -19.95 -18.45 -6.74
C VAL A 337 -20.93 -19.61 -6.85
N LYS A 338 -21.58 -19.78 -8.00
CA LYS A 338 -22.60 -20.82 -8.21
C LYS A 338 -22.01 -22.12 -8.74
N ASP A 339 -21.08 -22.01 -9.69
CA ASP A 339 -20.42 -23.16 -10.33
C ASP A 339 -19.53 -23.95 -9.34
N PRO A 340 -19.79 -25.26 -9.14
CA PRO A 340 -18.96 -26.13 -8.31
C PRO A 340 -17.48 -26.20 -8.72
N GLU A 341 -17.17 -26.18 -10.02
CA GLU A 341 -15.79 -26.28 -10.50
C GLU A 341 -15.03 -24.99 -10.18
N LEU A 342 -15.63 -23.84 -10.49
CA LEU A 342 -15.08 -22.54 -10.13
C LEU A 342 -14.93 -22.37 -8.60
N ARG A 343 -15.84 -22.92 -7.79
CA ARG A 343 -15.69 -22.94 -6.32
C ARG A 343 -14.43 -23.68 -5.89
N GLN A 344 -14.14 -24.82 -6.50
CA GLN A 344 -12.92 -25.58 -6.19
C GLN A 344 -11.67 -24.76 -6.51
N LYS A 345 -11.62 -24.17 -7.72
CA LYS A 345 -10.50 -23.34 -8.18
C LYS A 345 -10.31 -22.07 -7.33
N LEU A 346 -11.38 -21.50 -6.77
CA LEU A 346 -11.33 -20.26 -5.98
C LEU A 346 -11.23 -20.47 -4.47
N THR A 347 -11.29 -21.70 -3.97
CA THR A 347 -11.19 -21.97 -2.53
C THR A 347 -9.76 -21.68 -2.04
N PRO A 348 -9.56 -20.72 -1.11
CA PRO A 348 -8.23 -20.40 -0.59
C PRO A 348 -7.59 -21.60 0.12
N THR A 349 -6.31 -21.87 -0.17
CA THR A 349 -5.53 -22.94 0.47
C THR A 349 -4.74 -22.47 1.69
N SER A 350 -4.53 -21.15 1.82
CA SER A 350 -3.86 -20.56 2.98
C SER A 350 -4.83 -20.32 4.14
N ASP A 351 -4.29 -20.34 5.35
CA ASP A 351 -4.97 -19.92 6.58
C ASP A 351 -5.60 -18.51 6.46
N PHE A 352 -6.80 -18.32 7.02
CA PHE A 352 -7.48 -17.02 7.03
C PHE A 352 -6.64 -15.98 7.78
N GLY A 353 -6.30 -14.87 7.12
CA GLY A 353 -5.46 -13.80 7.68
C GLY A 353 -3.94 -14.01 7.57
N CYS A 354 -3.45 -15.14 7.04
CA CYS A 354 -2.01 -15.32 6.79
C CYS A 354 -1.47 -14.39 5.69
N LYS A 355 -2.34 -13.97 4.79
CA LYS A 355 -2.12 -12.87 3.84
C LYS A 355 -3.21 -11.84 4.07
N ARG A 356 -2.95 -10.60 3.63
CA ARG A 356 -3.95 -9.53 3.66
C ARG A 356 -5.23 -9.99 2.95
N ILE A 357 -6.36 -9.86 3.62
CA ILE A 357 -7.67 -10.19 3.06
C ILE A 357 -8.02 -9.10 2.06
N LEU A 358 -8.37 -9.51 0.84
CA LEU A 358 -8.68 -8.59 -0.23
C LEU A 358 -10.15 -8.19 -0.17
N LEU A 359 -10.48 -6.96 -0.59
CA LEU A 359 -11.84 -6.44 -0.53
C LEU A 359 -12.38 -6.18 -1.95
N SER A 360 -13.45 -6.87 -2.33
CA SER A 360 -14.11 -6.69 -3.63
C SER A 360 -15.58 -7.11 -3.58
N ASN A 361 -16.41 -6.40 -4.35
CA ASN A 361 -17.80 -6.80 -4.60
C ASN A 361 -17.98 -7.48 -5.96
N ASP A 362 -17.06 -7.24 -6.88
CA ASP A 362 -17.21 -7.61 -8.28
C ASP A 362 -16.32 -8.77 -8.71
N TRP A 363 -15.37 -9.17 -7.87
CA TRP A 363 -14.41 -10.24 -8.18
C TRP A 363 -15.10 -11.54 -8.61
N TYR A 364 -15.96 -12.08 -7.75
CA TYR A 364 -16.61 -13.36 -8.01
C TYR A 364 -17.66 -13.30 -9.11
N SER A 365 -18.35 -12.16 -9.28
CA SER A 365 -19.32 -11.99 -10.36
C SER A 365 -18.65 -11.87 -11.73
N THR A 366 -17.47 -11.23 -11.79
CA THR A 366 -16.67 -11.10 -13.02
C THR A 366 -16.13 -12.45 -13.48
N LEU A 367 -15.62 -13.29 -12.56
CA LEU A 367 -15.09 -14.61 -12.91
C LEU A 367 -16.13 -15.61 -13.41
N GLN A 368 -17.42 -15.32 -13.25
CA GLN A 368 -18.53 -16.14 -13.73
C GLN A 368 -19.08 -15.68 -15.08
N GLN A 369 -18.49 -14.66 -15.70
CA GLN A 369 -18.92 -14.14 -16.98
C GLN A 369 -18.47 -15.08 -18.12
N PRO A 370 -19.26 -15.23 -19.19
CA PRO A 370 -18.99 -16.21 -20.24
C PRO A 370 -17.68 -15.97 -21.01
N ASN A 371 -17.22 -14.71 -21.07
CA ASN A 371 -15.97 -14.32 -21.72
C ASN A 371 -14.79 -14.19 -20.74
N VAL A 372 -14.88 -14.84 -19.58
CA VAL A 372 -13.82 -14.87 -18.56
C VAL A 372 -13.45 -16.31 -18.24
N THR A 373 -12.17 -16.64 -18.41
CA THR A 373 -11.63 -17.98 -18.11
C THR A 373 -10.63 -17.89 -16.98
N LEU A 374 -10.90 -18.59 -15.87
CA LEU A 374 -9.95 -18.76 -14.77
C LEU A 374 -9.02 -19.95 -15.08
N VAL A 375 -7.72 -19.66 -15.26
CA VAL A 375 -6.68 -20.64 -15.53
C VAL A 375 -5.86 -20.86 -14.27
N THR A 376 -5.86 -22.09 -13.75
CA THR A 376 -5.11 -22.47 -12.53
C THR A 376 -3.84 -23.26 -12.83
N ASN A 377 -3.65 -23.70 -14.07
CA ASN A 377 -2.44 -24.38 -14.50
C ASN A 377 -1.30 -23.37 -14.63
N ARG A 378 -0.09 -23.82 -14.27
CA ARG A 378 1.09 -22.95 -14.31
C ARG A 378 1.42 -22.60 -15.75
N ILE A 379 1.84 -21.35 -15.96
CA ILE A 379 2.38 -20.90 -17.24
C ILE A 379 3.73 -21.60 -17.46
N ARG A 380 3.90 -22.22 -18.63
CA ARG A 380 5.14 -22.84 -19.06
C ARG A 380 5.97 -21.88 -19.90
N GLN A 381 5.35 -21.26 -20.90
CA GLN A 381 6.01 -20.34 -21.82
C GLN A 381 5.03 -19.32 -22.40
N VAL A 382 5.57 -18.20 -22.86
CA VAL A 382 4.87 -17.21 -23.69
C VAL A 382 5.36 -17.36 -25.13
N LYS A 383 4.42 -17.51 -26.05
CA LYS A 383 4.65 -17.50 -27.50
C LYS A 383 4.30 -16.11 -28.06
N PRO A 384 4.62 -15.79 -29.33
CA PRO A 384 4.35 -14.47 -29.91
C PRO A 384 2.94 -13.91 -29.69
N HIS A 385 1.90 -14.76 -29.73
CA HIS A 385 0.49 -14.35 -29.56
C HIS A 385 -0.31 -15.26 -28.63
N SER A 386 0.35 -15.98 -27.73
CA SER A 386 -0.33 -16.92 -26.82
C SER A 386 0.46 -17.21 -25.55
N ILE A 387 -0.22 -17.70 -24.54
CA ILE A 387 0.37 -18.26 -23.33
C ILE A 387 0.11 -19.76 -23.33
N VAL A 388 1.15 -20.56 -23.07
CA VAL A 388 1.04 -22.03 -22.98
C VAL A 388 1.24 -22.46 -21.53
N THR A 389 0.35 -23.32 -21.03
CA THR A 389 0.44 -23.90 -19.69
C THR A 389 1.09 -25.29 -19.71
N TYR A 390 1.47 -25.81 -18.54
CA TYR A 390 2.20 -27.09 -18.44
C TYR A 390 1.39 -28.33 -18.85
N ASP A 391 0.07 -28.25 -18.82
CA ASP A 391 -0.88 -29.26 -19.32
C ASP A 391 -1.05 -29.24 -20.85
N GLY A 392 -0.42 -28.29 -21.54
CA GLY A 392 -0.40 -28.21 -23.00
C GLY A 392 -1.46 -27.29 -23.60
N ASP A 393 -2.36 -26.74 -22.79
CA ASP A 393 -3.34 -25.76 -23.26
C ASP A 393 -2.64 -24.48 -23.75
N GLU A 394 -3.17 -23.92 -24.83
CA GLU A 394 -2.69 -22.69 -25.44
C GLU A 394 -3.80 -21.65 -25.45
N TYR A 395 -3.50 -20.49 -24.88
CA TYR A 395 -4.43 -19.38 -24.69
C TYR A 395 -4.02 -18.23 -25.60
N PRO A 396 -4.75 -17.97 -26.70
CA PRO A 396 -4.46 -16.86 -27.60
C PRO A 396 -4.67 -15.51 -26.91
N VAL A 397 -3.65 -14.66 -26.89
CA VAL A 397 -3.67 -13.39 -26.16
C VAL A 397 -3.03 -12.27 -26.98
N ASP A 398 -3.64 -11.09 -26.91
CA ASP A 398 -3.15 -9.88 -27.57
C ASP A 398 -2.44 -8.94 -26.58
N ILE A 399 -2.81 -9.04 -25.29
CA ILE A 399 -2.28 -8.19 -24.21
C ILE A 399 -2.00 -9.04 -22.98
N ILE A 400 -0.87 -8.81 -22.31
CA ILE A 400 -0.56 -9.38 -21.00
C ILE A 400 -0.46 -8.27 -19.95
N VAL A 401 -1.30 -8.35 -18.92
CA VAL A 401 -1.26 -7.50 -17.74
C VAL A 401 -0.64 -8.28 -16.57
N TRP A 402 0.54 -7.86 -16.14
CA TRP A 402 1.22 -8.40 -14.98
C TRP A 402 0.65 -7.78 -13.70
N SER A 403 -0.04 -8.60 -12.89
CA SER A 403 -0.44 -8.28 -11.52
C SER A 403 0.35 -9.15 -10.52
N THR A 404 1.65 -9.27 -10.76
CA THR A 404 2.58 -10.18 -10.08
C THR A 404 3.23 -9.58 -8.82
N GLY A 405 2.81 -8.38 -8.42
CA GLY A 405 3.20 -7.76 -7.15
C GLY A 405 4.49 -6.94 -7.26
N PHE A 406 5.27 -6.91 -6.17
CA PHE A 406 6.41 -6.02 -6.01
C PHE A 406 7.64 -6.78 -5.48
N LYS A 407 8.83 -6.23 -5.74
CA LYS A 407 10.08 -6.71 -5.13
C LYS A 407 10.19 -6.17 -3.70
N VAL A 408 9.92 -7.01 -2.70
CA VAL A 408 9.85 -6.60 -1.27
C VAL A 408 11.16 -6.85 -0.50
N HIS A 409 12.02 -7.76 -0.97
CA HIS A 409 13.22 -8.19 -0.26
C HIS A 409 14.54 -7.57 -0.73
N SER A 410 14.51 -6.76 -1.79
CA SER A 410 15.68 -6.03 -2.31
C SER A 410 15.48 -4.54 -2.08
N LEU A 411 16.39 -3.93 -1.31
CA LEU A 411 16.58 -2.49 -1.42
C LEU A 411 17.26 -2.25 -2.76
N ASN A 412 16.56 -1.62 -3.70
CA ASN A 412 17.10 -1.35 -5.04
C ASN A 412 18.09 -0.16 -5.05
N VAL A 413 18.43 0.38 -3.88
CA VAL A 413 19.47 1.41 -3.72
C VAL A 413 20.60 0.77 -2.91
N PRO A 414 21.78 0.54 -3.50
CA PRO A 414 22.98 0.16 -2.77
C PRO A 414 23.29 1.19 -1.68
N MET A 415 23.34 0.73 -0.43
CA MET A 415 23.66 1.56 0.74
C MET A 415 24.88 1.00 1.47
N PHE A 416 25.83 1.88 1.74
CA PHE A 416 27.09 1.55 2.39
C PHE A 416 27.24 2.39 3.67
N GLY A 417 27.31 1.71 4.82
CA GLY A 417 27.46 2.31 6.14
C GLY A 417 28.93 2.47 6.54
N ILE A 418 29.18 2.46 7.85
CA ILE A 418 30.52 2.59 8.47
C ILE A 418 31.51 1.64 7.79
N GLN A 419 32.69 2.15 7.45
CA GLN A 419 33.77 1.38 6.80
C GLN A 419 33.31 0.65 5.52
N GLY A 420 32.31 1.20 4.81
CA GLY A 420 31.81 0.65 3.55
C GLY A 420 30.95 -0.61 3.70
N GLN A 421 30.40 -0.89 4.89
CA GLN A 421 29.53 -2.06 5.09
C GLN A 421 28.27 -2.00 4.23
N SER A 422 28.04 -3.02 3.40
CA SER A 422 26.85 -3.10 2.54
C SER A 422 25.60 -3.52 3.32
N LEU A 423 24.52 -2.74 3.19
CA LEU A 423 23.22 -3.05 3.78
C LEU A 423 22.62 -4.32 3.18
N GLU A 424 22.77 -4.50 1.87
CA GLU A 424 22.33 -5.69 1.15
C GLU A 424 23.02 -6.94 1.70
N LYS A 425 24.33 -6.87 1.96
CA LYS A 425 25.07 -7.98 2.58
C LYS A 425 24.56 -8.25 4.00
N GLN A 426 24.36 -7.21 4.81
CA GLN A 426 23.86 -7.35 6.19
C GLN A 426 22.44 -7.94 6.22
N TRP A 427 21.60 -7.63 5.24
CA TRP A 427 20.23 -8.13 5.14
C TRP A 427 20.07 -9.39 4.28
N SER A 428 21.16 -9.96 3.76
CA SER A 428 21.12 -11.12 2.85
C SER A 428 20.42 -12.35 3.44
N GLN A 429 20.49 -12.54 4.77
CA GLN A 429 19.80 -13.64 5.46
C GLN A 429 18.50 -13.19 6.12
N THR A 430 18.50 -12.04 6.79
CA THR A 430 17.31 -11.53 7.49
C THR A 430 17.32 -10.01 7.48
N VAL A 431 16.21 -9.44 7.02
CA VAL A 431 15.97 -8.00 7.05
C VAL A 431 15.61 -7.59 8.48
N GLN A 432 16.40 -6.69 9.07
CA GLN A 432 16.23 -6.29 10.47
C GLN A 432 16.46 -4.79 10.67
N ALA A 433 15.67 -4.19 11.55
CA ALA A 433 15.83 -2.81 12.01
C ALA A 433 15.35 -2.69 13.47
N TYR A 434 16.07 -1.92 14.28
CA TYR A 434 15.65 -1.63 15.65
C TYR A 434 14.40 -0.75 15.62
N ARG A 435 13.33 -1.24 16.25
CA ARG A 435 11.98 -0.65 16.20
C ARG A 435 11.49 -0.33 14.79
N GLY A 436 12.00 -1.05 13.79
CA GLY A 436 11.66 -0.82 12.38
C GLY A 436 12.14 0.51 11.79
N ALA A 437 13.02 1.24 12.50
CA ALA A 437 13.42 2.59 12.12
C ALA A 437 14.94 2.72 11.88
N THR A 438 15.80 2.11 12.70
CA THR A 438 17.27 2.27 12.57
C THR A 438 17.96 0.94 12.35
N VAL A 439 19.14 0.98 11.71
CA VAL A 439 19.90 -0.22 11.36
C VAL A 439 21.33 -0.09 11.90
N PRO A 440 21.84 -1.09 12.67
CA PRO A 440 23.24 -1.09 13.11
C PRO A 440 24.20 -0.96 11.93
N ASN A 441 25.29 -0.21 12.12
CA ASN A 441 26.31 0.14 11.11
C ASN A 441 25.91 1.21 10.09
N PHE A 442 24.68 1.75 10.16
CA PHE A 442 24.18 2.82 9.29
C PHE A 442 23.79 4.03 10.14
N PRO A 443 24.78 4.79 10.66
CA PRO A 443 24.53 5.92 11.55
C PRO A 443 23.71 7.01 10.85
N ASN A 444 22.89 7.71 11.62
CA ASN A 444 21.99 8.77 11.15
C ASN A 444 21.06 8.37 9.99
N MET A 445 20.91 7.07 9.71
CA MET A 445 19.95 6.55 8.76
C MET A 445 18.68 6.12 9.47
N PHE A 446 17.54 6.60 8.98
CA PHE A 446 16.21 6.28 9.48
C PHE A 446 15.34 5.74 8.35
N LEU A 447 14.53 4.73 8.64
CA LEU A 447 13.61 4.10 7.72
C LEU A 447 12.17 4.39 8.15
N LEU A 448 11.39 4.97 7.24
CA LEU A 448 9.95 5.11 7.40
C LEU A 448 9.27 3.93 6.71
N LEU A 449 8.37 3.27 7.42
CA LEU A 449 7.85 1.95 7.06
C LEU A 449 8.95 0.91 6.82
N GLY A 450 9.95 0.90 7.69
CA GLY A 450 11.02 -0.08 7.66
C GLY A 450 10.56 -1.50 8.03
N PRO A 451 11.51 -2.42 8.17
CA PRO A 451 11.22 -3.82 8.48
C PRO A 451 10.36 -3.98 9.73
N ASN A 452 9.41 -4.92 9.70
CA ASN A 452 8.51 -5.27 10.82
C ASN A 452 7.48 -4.20 11.23
N THR A 453 7.28 -3.13 10.45
CA THR A 453 6.26 -2.11 10.75
C THR A 453 4.98 -2.23 9.90
N GLY A 454 4.98 -3.10 8.89
CA GLY A 454 3.84 -3.30 8.00
C GLY A 454 2.65 -3.92 8.73
N LEU A 455 1.47 -3.31 8.60
CA LEU A 455 0.24 -3.78 9.24
C LEU A 455 -0.67 -4.52 8.24
N GLY A 456 -1.19 -5.67 8.65
CA GLY A 456 -2.21 -6.40 7.90
C GLY A 456 -3.64 -5.93 8.19
N HIS A 457 -3.84 -5.23 9.30
CA HIS A 457 -5.17 -4.99 9.89
C HIS A 457 -5.58 -3.52 10.02
N ASN A 458 -4.62 -2.59 9.96
CA ASN A 458 -4.84 -1.16 10.18
C ASN A 458 -4.13 -0.30 9.11
N SER A 459 -4.27 1.02 9.19
CA SER A 459 -3.67 1.99 8.27
C SER A 459 -2.16 2.08 8.46
N VAL A 460 -1.40 1.93 7.37
CA VAL A 460 0.05 2.24 7.39
C VAL A 460 0.34 3.71 7.64
N VAL A 461 -0.61 4.63 7.39
CA VAL A 461 -0.43 6.05 7.69
C VAL A 461 -0.29 6.29 9.19
N VAL A 462 -0.93 5.47 10.04
CA VAL A 462 -0.76 5.54 11.50
C VAL A 462 0.67 5.16 11.90
N MET A 463 1.24 4.15 11.26
CA MET A 463 2.64 3.75 11.50
C MET A 463 3.61 4.82 11.01
N ILE A 464 3.35 5.42 9.85
CA ILE A 464 4.12 6.55 9.35
C ILE A 464 4.14 7.66 10.39
N GLU A 465 2.97 8.14 10.84
CA GLU A 465 2.88 9.25 11.80
C GLU A 465 3.52 8.95 13.16
N ALA A 466 3.55 7.69 13.60
CA ALA A 466 4.27 7.31 14.81
C ALA A 466 5.80 7.31 14.65
N GLN A 467 6.31 7.24 13.41
CA GLN A 467 7.73 7.28 13.10
C GLN A 467 8.24 8.67 12.70
N LEU A 468 7.34 9.57 12.27
CA LEU A 468 7.65 10.99 12.05
C LEU A 468 7.98 11.66 13.39
#